data_AF-A0A833M3Q2-F1
#
_entry.id   AF-A0A833M3Q2-F1
#
_cell.length_a   1.000
_cell.length_b   1.000
_cell.length_c   1.000
_cell.angle_alpha   90.00
_cell.angle_beta   90.00
_cell.angle_gamma   90.00
#
_symmetry.space_group_name_H-M   'P 1'
#
loop_
_entity.id
_entity.type
_entity.pdbx_description
1 polymer ?
#
loop_
_entity_poly.entity_id
_entity_poly.type
_entity_poly.pdbx_seq_one_letter_code
_entity_poly.pdbx_strand_id
1 'polypeptide(L)'
;METPPKLYRYRPLEEALLDRELGALRDSYLYAPPFAAMNDPMEAFYETGSPGDRIINAMLAPSGKRIDGIYEILSKMIDRFALVSFSSSYEDLPMWAYYGSNFAGMCLEFDSAELAIGDFQGERLRPVIYARNALPSLSVADMAPERLEEAVTARITRKRIEWAHEKEWRFITGEVGPKHYLDDALRRVFLGPRVQPEHAARICEVLDRRPVEVLQGEIRGFELTFRPIKLATPLEECERVGAGRFDPAEHLYAEKEIREFLTVPFDNLHEECRRTALRPNMEELAGVDLVGGDKSAIYFWTTYKLRNGREIYHKRYFDRRLGLIADRT
;
A
#
# COMPACT_ATOMS: atom_id res chain seq x y z
N MET A 1 -0.85 10.12 -14.23
CA MET A 1 0.13 10.40 -13.17
C MET A 1 0.90 9.13 -12.91
N GLU A 2 2.22 9.21 -12.85
CA GLU A 2 3.06 8.08 -12.44
C GLU A 2 2.91 7.85 -10.93
N THR A 3 2.96 6.59 -10.51
CA THR A 3 2.89 6.20 -9.09
C THR A 3 4.09 6.78 -8.34
N PRO A 4 3.90 7.47 -7.21
CA PRO A 4 5.02 8.01 -6.45
C PRO A 4 5.88 6.87 -5.92
N PRO A 5 7.21 7.00 -5.88
CA PRO A 5 8.09 5.94 -5.36
C PRO A 5 7.93 5.76 -3.84
N LYS A 6 7.42 6.77 -3.13
CA LYS A 6 7.15 6.76 -1.70
C LYS A 6 5.73 7.18 -1.40
N LEU A 7 5.14 6.55 -0.39
CA LEU A 7 3.81 6.86 0.14
C LEU A 7 3.90 7.18 1.62
N TYR A 8 3.09 8.14 2.06
CA TYR A 8 3.14 8.66 3.43
C TYR A 8 1.80 8.51 4.12
N ARG A 9 1.78 8.02 5.35
CA ARG A 9 0.54 7.87 6.12
C ARG A 9 0.69 8.47 7.51
N TYR A 10 -0.06 9.52 7.77
CA TYR A 10 -0.10 10.22 9.05
C TYR A 10 -1.00 9.47 10.04
N ARG A 11 -0.52 9.29 11.26
CA ARG A 11 -1.21 8.57 12.33
C ARG A 11 -1.13 9.36 13.64
N PRO A 12 -2.23 9.43 14.42
CA PRO A 12 -2.20 10.02 15.74
C PRO A 12 -1.41 9.11 16.70
N LEU A 13 -0.82 9.71 17.75
CA LEU A 13 -0.21 8.97 18.87
C LEU A 13 -0.84 9.39 20.20
N GLU A 14 -2.11 9.76 20.17
CA GLU A 14 -2.88 10.05 21.39
C GLU A 14 -2.94 8.82 22.29
N GLU A 15 -2.98 9.01 23.61
CA GLU A 15 -2.90 7.94 24.61
C GLU A 15 -3.92 6.82 24.36
N ALA A 16 -5.15 7.18 23.99
CA ALA A 16 -6.23 6.23 23.71
C ALA A 16 -6.02 5.38 22.45
N LEU A 17 -5.13 5.81 21.55
CA LEU A 17 -4.86 5.16 20.26
C LEU A 17 -3.45 4.54 20.21
N LEU A 18 -2.58 4.88 21.14
CA LEU A 18 -1.17 4.48 21.13
C LEU A 18 -0.98 2.97 21.04
N ASP A 19 -1.65 2.19 21.88
CA ASP A 19 -1.49 0.72 21.88
C ASP A 19 -1.96 0.10 20.55
N ARG A 20 -2.99 0.66 19.93
CA ARG A 20 -3.45 0.25 18.59
C ARG A 20 -2.38 0.52 17.54
N GLU A 21 -1.79 1.72 17.54
CA GLU A 21 -0.76 2.08 16.56
C GLU A 21 0.53 1.28 16.78
N LEU A 22 0.93 1.04 18.02
CA LEU A 22 2.07 0.18 18.35
C LEU A 22 1.81 -1.27 17.95
N GLY A 23 0.58 -1.78 18.12
CA GLY A 23 0.19 -3.09 17.60
C GLY A 23 0.31 -3.18 16.09
N ALA A 24 -0.18 -2.17 15.36
CA ALA A 24 -0.07 -2.09 13.90
C ALA A 24 1.39 -2.06 13.40
N LEU A 25 2.28 -1.35 14.09
CA LEU A 25 3.72 -1.36 13.79
C LEU A 25 4.36 -2.72 14.09
N ARG A 26 4.08 -3.29 15.28
CA ARG A 26 4.62 -4.58 15.72
C ARG A 26 4.25 -5.69 14.75
N ASP A 27 2.99 -5.75 14.36
CA ASP A 27 2.44 -6.80 13.49
C ASP A 27 2.54 -6.45 12.00
N SER A 28 3.11 -5.27 11.67
CA SER A 28 3.37 -4.80 10.30
C SER A 28 2.12 -4.83 9.42
N TYR A 29 1.07 -4.14 9.86
CA TYR A 29 -0.15 -3.95 9.09
C TYR A 29 -0.66 -2.51 9.07
N LEU A 30 -1.45 -2.19 8.05
CA LEU A 30 -2.26 -0.99 7.95
C LEU A 30 -3.73 -1.37 8.06
N TYR A 31 -4.47 -0.72 8.95
CA TYR A 31 -5.92 -0.96 9.03
C TYR A 31 -6.63 -0.28 7.84
N ALA A 32 -7.40 -1.05 7.08
CA ALA A 32 -8.31 -0.59 6.05
C ALA A 32 -9.70 -0.40 6.66
N PRO A 33 -10.12 0.85 6.98
CA PRO A 33 -11.43 1.12 7.54
C PRO A 33 -12.55 1.01 6.48
N PRO A 34 -13.81 0.78 6.90
CA PRO A 34 -14.96 0.99 6.03
C PRO A 34 -15.12 2.48 5.70
N PHE A 35 -15.77 2.80 4.57
CA PHE A 35 -16.02 4.19 4.17
C PHE A 35 -16.77 5.01 5.23
N ALA A 36 -17.69 4.38 5.96
CA ALA A 36 -18.45 5.05 7.02
C ALA A 36 -17.60 5.54 8.21
N ALA A 37 -16.36 5.05 8.35
CA ALA A 37 -15.44 5.44 9.41
C ALA A 37 -14.41 6.50 8.99
N MET A 38 -14.55 7.04 7.77
CA MET A 38 -13.63 8.07 7.26
C MET A 38 -13.99 9.46 7.81
N ASN A 39 -13.02 10.39 7.79
CA ASN A 39 -13.14 11.66 8.48
C ASN A 39 -13.91 12.73 7.69
N ASP A 40 -14.02 12.59 6.37
CA ASP A 40 -14.80 13.49 5.52
C ASP A 40 -16.16 12.84 5.19
N PRO A 41 -17.30 13.42 5.60
CA PRO A 41 -18.63 12.88 5.28
C PRO A 41 -18.97 12.93 3.78
N MET A 42 -18.19 13.65 2.96
CA MET A 42 -18.32 13.67 1.49
C MET A 42 -17.44 12.62 0.80
N GLU A 43 -16.73 11.80 1.58
CA GLU A 43 -15.84 10.78 1.07
C GLU A 43 -16.61 9.59 0.48
N ALA A 44 -16.12 9.06 -0.65
CA ALA A 44 -16.79 7.98 -1.38
C ALA A 44 -18.26 8.27 -1.72
N PHE A 45 -18.66 9.55 -1.80
CA PHE A 45 -20.03 9.95 -2.07
C PHE A 45 -20.51 9.48 -3.45
N TYR A 46 -21.71 8.91 -3.47
CA TYR A 46 -22.43 8.56 -4.69
C TYR A 46 -23.93 8.76 -4.50
N GLU A 47 -24.60 9.06 -5.61
CA GLU A 47 -26.06 9.05 -5.72
C GLU A 47 -26.45 7.96 -6.70
N THR A 48 -27.66 7.43 -6.58
CA THR A 48 -28.23 6.47 -7.54
C THR A 48 -29.49 7.05 -8.17
N GLY A 49 -29.78 6.65 -9.39
CA GLY A 49 -31.03 6.99 -10.06
C GLY A 49 -30.82 7.77 -11.35
N SER A 50 -31.68 7.52 -12.32
CA SER A 50 -31.74 8.30 -13.57
C SER A 50 -33.18 8.52 -14.03
N PRO A 51 -33.47 9.56 -14.84
CA PRO A 51 -34.78 9.69 -15.48
C PRO A 51 -35.20 8.46 -16.29
N GLY A 52 -34.23 7.70 -16.84
CA GLY A 52 -34.46 6.47 -17.60
C GLY A 52 -34.97 5.29 -16.76
N ASP A 53 -34.81 5.35 -15.43
CA ASP A 53 -35.21 4.28 -14.52
C ASP A 53 -36.72 4.04 -14.53
N ARG A 54 -37.52 5.05 -14.89
CA ARG A 54 -38.99 4.91 -15.04
C ARG A 54 -39.35 3.87 -16.10
N ILE A 55 -38.62 3.88 -17.21
CA ILE A 55 -38.85 2.95 -18.34
C ILE A 55 -38.45 1.54 -17.91
N ILE A 56 -37.29 1.39 -17.29
CA ILE A 56 -36.79 0.09 -16.82
C ILE A 56 -37.71 -0.48 -15.73
N ASN A 57 -38.20 0.34 -14.79
CA ASN A 57 -39.16 -0.10 -13.77
C ASN A 57 -40.47 -0.59 -14.38
N ALA A 58 -40.98 0.08 -15.42
CA ALA A 58 -42.16 -0.39 -16.15
C ALA A 58 -41.92 -1.75 -16.84
N MET A 59 -40.71 -1.98 -17.39
CA MET A 59 -40.33 -3.26 -17.99
C MET A 59 -40.19 -4.39 -16.96
N LEU A 60 -39.70 -4.08 -15.75
CA LEU A 60 -39.51 -5.07 -14.67
C LEU A 60 -40.77 -5.38 -13.86
N ALA A 61 -41.79 -4.50 -13.92
CA ALA A 61 -43.04 -4.62 -13.15
C ALA A 61 -43.73 -6.00 -13.26
N PRO A 62 -43.82 -6.66 -14.43
CA PRO A 62 -44.45 -7.98 -14.55
C PRO A 62 -43.73 -9.08 -13.75
N SER A 63 -42.42 -8.92 -13.50
CA SER A 63 -41.62 -9.86 -12.70
C SER A 63 -41.64 -9.55 -11.20
N GLY A 64 -42.37 -8.51 -10.76
CA GLY A 64 -42.39 -8.04 -9.38
C GLY A 64 -41.07 -7.41 -8.90
N LYS A 65 -40.11 -7.20 -9.82
CA LYS A 65 -38.80 -6.63 -9.52
C LYS A 65 -38.82 -5.11 -9.69
N ARG A 66 -37.98 -4.43 -8.90
CA ARG A 66 -37.80 -2.98 -8.94
C ARG A 66 -36.31 -2.64 -8.97
N ILE A 67 -35.97 -1.53 -9.61
CA ILE A 67 -34.59 -1.03 -9.67
C ILE A 67 -34.06 -0.67 -8.28
N ASP A 68 -34.94 -0.25 -7.36
CA ASP A 68 -34.59 0.06 -5.97
C ASP A 68 -33.81 -1.10 -5.32
N GLY A 69 -34.24 -2.35 -5.56
CA GLY A 69 -33.53 -3.53 -5.05
C GLY A 69 -32.15 -3.76 -5.68
N ILE A 70 -31.93 -3.30 -6.92
CA ILE A 70 -30.62 -3.36 -7.57
C ILE A 70 -29.69 -2.31 -6.94
N TYR A 71 -30.18 -1.10 -6.68
CA TYR A 71 -29.42 -0.07 -5.98
C TYR A 71 -29.09 -0.45 -4.53
N GLU A 72 -29.99 -1.15 -3.83
CA GLU A 72 -29.69 -1.71 -2.50
C GLU A 72 -28.55 -2.74 -2.53
N ILE A 73 -28.50 -3.60 -3.54
CA ILE A 73 -27.40 -4.57 -3.72
C ILE A 73 -26.09 -3.84 -3.97
N LEU A 74 -26.11 -2.82 -4.83
CA LEU A 74 -24.94 -1.98 -5.09
C LEU A 74 -24.45 -1.26 -3.83
N SER A 75 -25.35 -0.66 -3.06
CA SER A 75 -24.99 0.00 -1.81
C SER A 75 -24.33 -0.97 -0.84
N LYS A 76 -24.90 -2.15 -0.63
CA LYS A 76 -24.30 -3.20 0.21
C LYS A 76 -22.95 -3.69 -0.30
N MET A 77 -22.74 -3.70 -1.62
CA MET A 77 -21.43 -4.02 -2.21
C MET A 77 -20.42 -2.91 -1.92
N ILE A 78 -20.80 -1.64 -2.12
CA ILE A 78 -19.91 -0.50 -1.89
C ILE A 78 -19.53 -0.40 -0.41
N ASP A 79 -20.48 -0.63 0.50
CA ASP A 79 -20.25 -0.57 1.96
C ASP A 79 -19.23 -1.61 2.46
N ARG A 80 -18.97 -2.68 1.68
CA ARG A 80 -17.97 -3.69 2.01
C ARG A 80 -16.56 -3.30 1.59
N PHE A 81 -16.41 -2.36 0.66
CA PHE A 81 -15.09 -1.89 0.28
C PHE A 81 -14.45 -1.13 1.44
N ALA A 82 -13.14 -1.31 1.53
CA ALA A 82 -12.30 -0.54 2.41
C ALA A 82 -11.26 0.17 1.54
N LEU A 83 -10.68 1.24 2.06
CA LEU A 83 -9.57 1.88 1.38
C LEU A 83 -8.45 2.21 2.35
N VAL A 84 -7.25 2.34 1.82
CA VAL A 84 -6.08 2.78 2.57
C VAL A 84 -5.52 4.01 1.88
N SER A 85 -5.70 5.17 2.51
CA SER A 85 -5.20 6.46 2.04
C SER A 85 -3.76 6.72 2.45
N PHE A 86 -3.04 7.36 1.54
CA PHE A 86 -1.68 7.85 1.68
C PHE A 86 -1.59 9.25 1.06
N SER A 87 -0.59 10.02 1.46
CA SER A 87 -0.13 11.20 0.76
C SER A 87 1.13 10.88 -0.06
N SER A 88 1.40 11.66 -1.09
CA SER A 88 2.71 11.63 -1.76
C SER A 88 3.78 12.51 -1.07
N SER A 89 3.48 13.14 0.08
CA SER A 89 4.46 13.92 0.85
C SER A 89 4.25 13.85 2.37
N TYR A 90 5.36 13.90 3.12
CA TYR A 90 5.39 14.04 4.57
C TYR A 90 5.55 15.52 5.03
N GLU A 91 5.72 16.45 4.10
CA GLU A 91 6.08 17.85 4.39
C GLU A 91 4.87 18.77 4.56
N ASP A 92 3.69 18.32 4.16
CA ASP A 92 2.48 19.14 4.16
C ASP A 92 2.02 19.40 5.61
N LEU A 93 2.37 20.56 6.16
CA LEU A 93 2.06 20.96 7.53
C LEU A 93 0.58 20.81 7.93
N PRO A 94 -0.42 21.08 7.06
CA PRO A 94 -1.82 20.80 7.39
C PRO A 94 -2.08 19.31 7.69
N MET A 95 -1.37 18.38 7.04
CA MET A 95 -1.50 16.95 7.31
C MET A 95 -1.03 16.58 8.72
N TRP A 96 0.06 17.20 9.19
CA TRP A 96 0.51 17.06 10.57
C TRP A 96 -0.49 17.62 11.58
N ALA A 97 -1.17 18.72 11.23
CA ALA A 97 -2.20 19.29 12.08
C ALA A 97 -3.43 18.38 12.18
N TYR A 98 -3.98 17.94 11.04
CA TYR A 98 -5.24 17.19 10.97
C TYR A 98 -5.09 15.71 11.34
N TYR A 99 -4.06 15.05 10.80
CA TYR A 99 -3.90 13.60 10.89
C TYR A 99 -2.72 13.16 11.77
N GLY A 100 -1.76 14.06 11.97
CA GLY A 100 -0.63 13.89 12.89
C GLY A 100 -0.91 14.42 14.30
N SER A 101 -2.17 14.44 14.75
CA SER A 101 -2.59 14.87 16.10
C SER A 101 -1.95 16.21 16.53
N ASN A 102 -2.12 17.26 15.73
CA ASN A 102 -1.52 18.58 16.00
C ASN A 102 0.00 18.52 16.23
N PHE A 103 0.73 17.81 15.36
CA PHE A 103 2.18 17.59 15.44
C PHE A 103 2.65 16.70 16.60
N ALA A 104 1.74 16.00 17.29
CA ALA A 104 2.05 15.04 18.36
C ALA A 104 1.91 13.57 17.91
N GLY A 105 1.65 13.31 16.62
CA GLY A 105 1.57 11.98 16.02
C GLY A 105 2.81 11.61 15.21
N MET A 106 2.65 10.66 14.29
CA MET A 106 3.70 10.18 13.41
C MET A 106 3.27 10.19 11.93
N CYS A 107 4.25 10.10 11.03
CA CYS A 107 4.06 9.86 9.61
C CYS A 107 4.92 8.67 9.18
N LEU A 108 4.29 7.67 8.58
CA LEU A 108 4.92 6.45 8.10
C LEU A 108 5.30 6.62 6.62
N GLU A 109 6.56 6.40 6.25
CA GLU A 109 7.05 6.41 4.87
C GLU A 109 7.21 4.98 4.36
N PHE A 110 6.49 4.65 3.30
CA PHE A 110 6.56 3.36 2.63
C PHE A 110 7.25 3.47 1.28
N ASP A 111 7.97 2.42 0.91
CA ASP A 111 8.30 2.15 -0.47
C ASP A 111 7.08 1.59 -1.20
N SER A 112 6.64 2.27 -2.26
CA SER A 112 5.39 1.93 -2.95
C SER A 112 5.42 0.55 -3.60
N ALA A 113 6.57 0.14 -4.14
CA ALA A 113 6.70 -1.14 -4.83
C ALA A 113 6.71 -2.28 -3.81
N GLU A 114 7.46 -2.15 -2.72
CA GLU A 114 7.51 -3.17 -1.67
C GLU A 114 6.19 -3.28 -0.90
N LEU A 115 5.49 -2.16 -0.68
CA LEU A 115 4.18 -2.16 -0.04
C LEU A 115 3.15 -2.96 -0.84
N ALA A 116 3.26 -2.94 -2.18
CA ALA A 116 2.39 -3.68 -3.09
C ALA A 116 2.62 -5.19 -3.10
N ILE A 117 3.66 -5.72 -2.43
CA ILE A 117 3.92 -7.16 -2.36
C ILE A 117 3.06 -7.84 -1.28
N GLY A 118 2.69 -7.12 -0.22
CA GLY A 118 1.88 -7.63 0.90
C GLY A 118 0.41 -7.89 0.54
N ASP A 119 -0.48 -7.57 1.46
CA ASP A 119 -1.94 -7.68 1.27
C ASP A 119 -2.50 -6.72 0.21
N PHE A 120 -1.66 -5.85 -0.33
CA PHE A 120 -1.97 -4.96 -1.45
C PHE A 120 -1.61 -5.59 -2.81
N GLN A 121 -1.11 -6.83 -2.84
CA GLN A 121 -0.77 -7.51 -4.08
C GLN A 121 -1.98 -7.68 -5.00
N GLY A 122 -1.86 -7.16 -6.22
CA GLY A 122 -2.94 -7.13 -7.21
C GLY A 122 -3.93 -5.99 -7.03
N GLU A 123 -3.84 -5.24 -5.93
CA GLU A 123 -4.68 -4.06 -5.70
C GLU A 123 -4.15 -2.84 -6.47
N ARG A 124 -5.06 -1.98 -6.91
CA ARG A 124 -4.71 -0.80 -7.71
C ARG A 124 -4.51 0.41 -6.81
N LEU A 125 -3.30 0.96 -6.84
CA LEU A 125 -3.00 2.27 -6.25
C LEU A 125 -3.47 3.38 -7.21
N ARG A 126 -4.39 4.23 -6.76
CA ARG A 126 -5.01 5.28 -7.58
C ARG A 126 -4.78 6.67 -6.97
N PRO A 127 -4.44 7.69 -7.78
CA PRO A 127 -4.45 9.06 -7.30
C PRO A 127 -5.90 9.52 -7.09
N VAL A 128 -6.11 10.36 -6.08
CA VAL A 128 -7.40 11.02 -5.86
C VAL A 128 -7.57 12.17 -6.86
N ILE A 129 -8.75 12.21 -7.49
CA ILE A 129 -9.16 13.26 -8.41
C ILE A 129 -9.93 14.32 -7.62
N TYR A 130 -9.33 15.50 -7.51
CA TYR A 130 -9.91 16.63 -6.80
C TYR A 130 -10.85 17.44 -7.69
N ALA A 131 -12.07 17.70 -7.23
CA ALA A 131 -13.08 18.41 -8.00
C ALA A 131 -14.07 19.20 -7.14
N ARG A 132 -14.77 20.17 -7.76
CA ARG A 132 -15.82 20.96 -7.11
C ARG A 132 -17.18 20.26 -7.07
N ASN A 133 -17.48 19.48 -8.11
CA ASN A 133 -18.78 18.85 -8.33
C ASN A 133 -18.68 17.33 -8.18
N ALA A 134 -19.73 16.72 -7.65
CA ALA A 134 -19.91 15.27 -7.66
C ALA A 134 -20.01 14.74 -9.10
N LEU A 135 -19.78 13.43 -9.26
CA LEU A 135 -20.13 12.75 -10.51
C LEU A 135 -21.65 12.59 -10.61
N PRO A 136 -22.20 12.44 -11.83
CA PRO A 136 -23.61 12.12 -12.00
C PRO A 136 -24.02 10.88 -11.19
N SER A 137 -25.30 10.74 -10.87
CA SER A 137 -25.82 9.54 -10.20
C SER A 137 -25.52 8.26 -10.98
N LEU A 138 -25.26 7.16 -10.28
CA LEU A 138 -25.16 5.83 -10.86
C LEU A 138 -26.52 5.40 -11.39
N SER A 139 -26.54 5.00 -12.66
CA SER A 139 -27.72 4.46 -13.32
C SER A 139 -27.60 2.94 -13.51
N VAL A 140 -28.70 2.28 -13.87
CA VAL A 140 -28.69 0.86 -14.25
C VAL A 140 -27.70 0.57 -15.40
N ALA A 141 -27.47 1.53 -16.30
CA ALA A 141 -26.51 1.37 -17.39
C ALA A 141 -25.05 1.28 -16.91
N ASP A 142 -24.74 1.84 -15.74
CA ASP A 142 -23.40 1.77 -15.12
C ASP A 142 -23.20 0.47 -14.35
N MET A 143 -24.25 -0.35 -14.20
CA MET A 143 -24.21 -1.63 -13.50
C MET A 143 -23.77 -2.80 -14.39
N ALA A 144 -23.51 -2.54 -15.68
CA ALA A 144 -22.89 -3.52 -16.55
C ALA A 144 -21.52 -3.93 -15.95
N PRO A 145 -21.17 -5.23 -15.87
CA PRO A 145 -19.96 -5.71 -15.19
C PRO A 145 -18.68 -4.99 -15.62
N GLU A 146 -18.55 -4.71 -16.92
CA GLU A 146 -17.39 -4.04 -17.52
C GLU A 146 -17.30 -2.54 -17.18
N ARG A 147 -18.37 -1.92 -16.68
CA ARG A 147 -18.44 -0.48 -16.34
C ARG A 147 -18.53 -0.23 -14.84
N LEU A 148 -19.04 -1.19 -14.08
CA LEU A 148 -19.34 -1.02 -12.66
C LEU A 148 -18.07 -0.72 -11.85
N GLU A 149 -16.99 -1.46 -12.10
CA GLU A 149 -15.72 -1.26 -11.38
C GLU A 149 -15.19 0.17 -11.59
N GLU A 150 -15.16 0.64 -12.83
CA GLU A 150 -14.67 1.99 -13.15
C GLU A 150 -15.60 3.08 -12.59
N ALA A 151 -16.91 2.88 -12.69
CA ALA A 151 -17.90 3.82 -12.19
C ALA A 151 -17.82 3.98 -10.65
N VAL A 152 -17.65 2.88 -9.92
CA VAL A 152 -17.45 2.90 -8.46
C VAL A 152 -16.08 3.50 -8.14
N THR A 153 -15.02 3.02 -8.79
CA THR A 153 -13.63 3.50 -8.60
C THR A 153 -13.55 5.02 -8.77
N ALA A 154 -14.13 5.58 -9.83
CA ALA A 154 -14.11 7.01 -10.11
C ALA A 154 -14.79 7.87 -9.03
N ARG A 155 -15.72 7.30 -8.25
CA ARG A 155 -16.41 7.99 -7.14
C ARG A 155 -15.62 7.88 -5.84
N ILE A 156 -15.13 6.68 -5.52
CA ILE A 156 -14.34 6.45 -4.31
C ILE A 156 -12.92 6.99 -4.39
N THR A 157 -12.45 7.45 -5.56
CA THR A 157 -11.20 8.20 -5.74
C THR A 157 -11.44 9.68 -6.04
N ARG A 158 -12.65 10.20 -5.83
CA ARG A 158 -12.94 11.63 -6.01
C ARG A 158 -13.10 12.31 -4.66
N LYS A 159 -12.50 13.50 -4.53
CA LYS A 159 -12.59 14.31 -3.32
C LYS A 159 -12.80 15.78 -3.67
N ARG A 160 -13.33 16.53 -2.71
CA ARG A 160 -13.53 17.97 -2.83
C ARG A 160 -12.21 18.70 -3.03
N ILE A 161 -12.20 19.72 -3.90
CA ILE A 161 -10.98 20.46 -4.30
C ILE A 161 -10.25 21.10 -3.12
N GLU A 162 -10.97 21.43 -2.06
CA GLU A 162 -10.44 22.00 -0.82
C GLU A 162 -9.41 21.08 -0.13
N TRP A 163 -9.48 19.76 -0.37
CA TRP A 163 -8.55 18.76 0.14
C TRP A 163 -7.37 18.46 -0.80
N ALA A 164 -7.20 19.22 -1.90
CA ALA A 164 -6.14 18.95 -2.88
C ALA A 164 -4.71 18.99 -2.29
N HIS A 165 -4.53 19.68 -1.16
CA HIS A 165 -3.27 19.76 -0.45
C HIS A 165 -2.82 18.42 0.15
N GLU A 166 -3.72 17.45 0.32
CA GLU A 166 -3.36 16.12 0.84
C GLU A 166 -2.56 15.26 -0.15
N LYS A 167 -2.63 15.57 -1.45
CA LYS A 167 -1.94 14.83 -2.53
C LYS A 167 -2.16 13.32 -2.41
N GLU A 168 -3.44 12.95 -2.28
CA GLU A 168 -3.85 11.65 -1.78
C GLU A 168 -3.76 10.55 -2.86
N TRP A 169 -3.31 9.38 -2.43
CA TRP A 169 -3.30 8.12 -3.18
C TRP A 169 -3.99 7.03 -2.34
N ARG A 170 -4.77 6.18 -3.01
CA ARG A 170 -5.58 5.14 -2.35
C ARG A 170 -5.29 3.77 -2.92
N PHE A 171 -5.04 2.80 -2.04
CA PHE A 171 -5.35 1.41 -2.35
C PHE A 171 -6.84 1.19 -2.07
N ILE A 172 -7.57 0.74 -3.08
CA ILE A 172 -8.95 0.25 -2.92
C ILE A 172 -8.81 -1.21 -2.55
N THR A 173 -9.21 -1.58 -1.34
CA THR A 173 -9.04 -2.93 -0.81
C THR A 173 -10.39 -3.60 -0.63
N GLY A 174 -10.55 -4.83 -1.09
CA GLY A 174 -11.85 -5.50 -1.12
C GLY A 174 -12.53 -5.68 0.25
N GLU A 175 -11.76 -5.83 1.33
CA GLU A 175 -12.28 -6.14 2.66
C GLU A 175 -11.71 -5.23 3.76
N VAL A 176 -12.58 -4.82 4.69
CA VAL A 176 -12.21 -4.12 5.94
C VAL A 176 -11.30 -4.98 6.80
N GLY A 177 -10.29 -4.36 7.41
CA GLY A 177 -9.42 -5.04 8.37
C GLY A 177 -7.94 -4.77 8.17
N PRO A 178 -7.07 -5.54 8.85
CA PRO A 178 -5.62 -5.36 8.75
C PRO A 178 -5.12 -5.81 7.37
N LYS A 179 -4.28 -4.97 6.75
CA LYS A 179 -3.54 -5.22 5.51
C LYS A 179 -2.06 -5.28 5.84
N HIS A 180 -1.53 -6.49 5.90
CA HIS A 180 -0.16 -6.76 6.29
C HIS A 180 0.80 -6.46 5.14
N TYR A 181 1.98 -5.96 5.49
CA TYR A 181 3.03 -5.57 4.55
C TYR A 181 4.37 -6.21 4.92
N LEU A 182 5.32 -6.20 3.98
CA LEU A 182 6.69 -6.64 4.24
C LEU A 182 7.40 -5.64 5.15
N ASP A 183 8.18 -6.12 6.09
CA ASP A 183 8.89 -5.35 7.10
C ASP A 183 9.74 -4.21 6.53
N ASP A 184 10.35 -4.45 5.37
CA ASP A 184 11.16 -3.50 4.62
C ASP A 184 10.35 -2.63 3.64
N ALA A 185 9.02 -2.77 3.58
CA ALA A 185 8.15 -1.81 2.91
C ALA A 185 8.05 -0.49 3.70
N LEU A 186 8.02 -0.54 5.03
CA LEU A 186 8.15 0.64 5.88
C LEU A 186 9.62 1.06 5.92
N ARG A 187 9.95 2.27 5.46
CA ARG A 187 11.33 2.77 5.39
C ARG A 187 11.65 3.70 6.55
N ARG A 188 10.72 4.60 6.87
CA ARG A 188 10.90 5.58 7.93
C ARG A 188 9.63 5.81 8.73
N VAL A 189 9.83 6.16 9.99
CA VAL A 189 8.79 6.75 10.84
C VAL A 189 9.26 8.14 11.25
N PHE A 190 8.57 9.16 10.76
CA PHE A 190 8.74 10.54 11.19
C PHE A 190 7.86 10.80 12.40
N LEU A 191 8.44 11.24 13.50
CA LEU A 191 7.73 11.66 14.71
C LEU A 191 7.55 13.16 14.69
N GLY A 192 6.34 13.63 14.99
CA GLY A 192 6.07 15.06 15.12
C GLY A 192 6.86 15.69 16.27
N PRO A 193 7.13 17.01 16.23
CA PRO A 193 7.92 17.71 17.25
C PRO A 193 7.27 17.75 18.64
N ARG A 194 5.99 17.37 18.77
CA ARG A 194 5.26 17.32 20.04
C ARG A 194 4.97 15.91 20.52
N VAL A 195 5.55 14.89 19.88
CA VAL A 195 5.44 13.50 20.34
C VAL A 195 6.06 13.39 21.73
N GLN A 196 5.39 12.70 22.65
CA GLN A 196 5.90 12.49 24.00
C GLN A 196 7.15 11.59 23.96
N PRO A 197 8.21 11.89 24.74
CA PRO A 197 9.43 11.08 24.76
C PRO A 197 9.18 9.59 25.04
N GLU A 198 8.21 9.28 25.89
CA GLU A 198 7.81 7.91 26.23
C GLU A 198 7.19 7.20 25.02
N HIS A 199 6.35 7.89 24.24
CA HIS A 199 5.77 7.32 23.02
C HIS A 199 6.84 7.10 21.94
N ALA A 200 7.75 8.05 21.78
CA ALA A 200 8.90 7.92 20.87
C ALA A 200 9.78 6.71 21.25
N ALA A 201 10.07 6.54 22.54
CA ALA A 201 10.84 5.41 23.05
C ALA A 201 10.14 4.06 22.75
N ARG A 202 8.82 3.97 22.98
CA ARG A 202 8.03 2.77 22.67
C ARG A 202 8.00 2.45 21.18
N ILE A 203 7.97 3.46 20.30
CA ILE A 203 8.05 3.25 18.85
C ILE A 203 9.43 2.72 18.46
N CYS A 204 10.50 3.32 19.01
CA CYS A 204 11.87 2.83 18.78
C CYS A 204 12.05 1.38 19.26
N GLU A 205 11.46 1.02 20.40
CA GLU A 205 11.48 -0.34 20.96
C GLU A 205 10.70 -1.32 20.07
N VAL A 206 9.46 -0.99 19.66
CA VAL A 206 8.65 -1.84 18.77
C VAL A 206 9.33 -2.05 17.43
N LEU A 207 10.06 -1.05 16.94
CA LEU A 207 10.78 -1.12 15.68
C LEU A 207 12.24 -1.54 15.84
N ASP A 208 12.67 -1.94 17.04
CA ASP A 208 14.01 -2.44 17.26
C ASP A 208 14.28 -3.66 16.39
N ARG A 209 15.51 -3.78 15.89
CA ARG A 209 15.91 -4.82 14.93
C ARG A 209 15.10 -4.88 13.62
N ARG A 210 14.40 -3.80 13.27
CA ARG A 210 13.71 -3.63 11.98
C ARG A 210 14.52 -2.77 11.02
N PRO A 211 14.36 -2.94 9.70
CA PRO A 211 15.02 -2.11 8.68
C PRO A 211 14.34 -0.75 8.51
N VAL A 212 13.94 -0.13 9.62
CA VAL A 212 13.16 1.12 9.69
C VAL A 212 13.94 2.17 10.48
N GLU A 213 14.14 3.33 9.87
CA GLU A 213 14.69 4.51 10.54
C GLU A 213 13.58 5.27 11.27
N VAL A 214 13.83 5.73 12.49
CA VAL A 214 12.90 6.60 13.23
C VAL A 214 13.53 7.97 13.40
N LEU A 215 12.82 9.01 13.01
CA LEU A 215 13.30 10.39 13.02
C LEU A 215 12.41 11.27 13.89
N GLN A 216 13.02 12.08 14.73
CA GLN A 216 12.34 13.07 15.56
C GLN A 216 12.26 14.41 14.83
N GLY A 217 11.05 14.96 14.73
CA GLY A 217 10.79 16.29 14.23
C GLY A 217 11.28 17.38 15.20
N GLU A 218 11.87 18.43 14.65
CA GLU A 218 12.32 19.62 15.36
C GLU A 218 11.90 20.87 14.59
N ILE A 219 11.45 21.91 15.31
CA ILE A 219 11.15 23.20 14.71
C ILE A 219 12.41 24.07 14.76
N ARG A 220 12.87 24.50 13.59
CA ARG A 220 13.97 25.47 13.44
C ARG A 220 13.48 26.64 12.62
N GLY A 221 13.17 27.76 13.29
CA GLY A 221 12.51 28.89 12.64
C GLY A 221 11.11 28.49 12.15
N PHE A 222 10.87 28.62 10.83
CA PHE A 222 9.62 28.21 10.18
C PHE A 222 9.70 26.83 9.50
N GLU A 223 10.76 26.07 9.76
CA GLU A 223 10.98 24.75 9.14
C GLU A 223 10.74 23.63 10.15
N LEU A 224 10.04 22.59 9.69
CA LEU A 224 9.99 21.29 10.36
C LEU A 224 11.10 20.41 9.76
N THR A 225 12.11 20.14 10.56
CA THR A 225 13.25 19.29 10.19
C THR A 225 13.24 18.00 10.98
N PHE A 226 13.92 16.96 10.49
CA PHE A 226 13.93 15.65 11.13
C PHE A 226 15.35 15.17 11.40
N ARG A 227 15.59 14.67 12.62
CA ARG A 227 16.86 14.04 12.99
C ARG A 227 16.66 12.57 13.34
N PRO A 228 17.55 11.65 12.93
CA PRO A 228 17.46 10.26 13.33
C PRO A 228 17.58 10.11 14.86
N ILE A 229 16.70 9.31 15.45
CA ILE A 229 16.78 8.86 16.86
C ILE A 229 16.96 7.33 16.95
N LYS A 230 16.68 6.62 15.85
CA LYS A 230 16.99 5.21 15.64
C LYS A 230 17.34 5.01 14.17
N LEU A 231 18.48 4.39 13.90
CA LEU A 231 18.87 4.02 12.53
C LEU A 231 18.13 2.75 12.07
N ALA A 232 17.98 2.58 10.76
CA ALA A 232 17.53 1.33 10.19
C ALA A 232 18.54 0.22 10.50
N THR A 233 18.07 -0.93 10.99
CA THR A 233 18.93 -2.09 11.20
C THR A 233 19.32 -2.69 9.84
N PRO A 234 20.60 -2.99 9.60
CA PRO A 234 21.03 -3.72 8.40
C PRO A 234 20.27 -5.05 8.25
N LEU A 235 20.02 -5.49 7.01
CA LEU A 235 19.16 -6.66 6.75
C LEU A 235 19.71 -7.95 7.40
N GLU A 236 21.03 -8.08 7.44
CA GLU A 236 21.76 -9.17 8.08
C GLU A 236 21.58 -9.25 9.61
N GLU A 237 21.23 -8.14 10.26
CA GLU A 237 21.03 -8.05 11.71
C GLU A 237 19.55 -8.01 12.10
N CYS A 238 18.66 -7.80 11.12
CA CYS A 238 17.23 -7.72 11.33
C CYS A 238 16.68 -9.02 11.94
N GLU A 239 15.64 -8.87 12.76
CA GLU A 239 14.86 -10.04 13.14
C GLU A 239 14.27 -10.74 11.90
N ARG A 240 14.22 -12.07 11.93
CA ARG A 240 13.70 -12.88 10.82
C ARG A 240 12.22 -13.18 11.05
N VAL A 241 11.40 -12.95 10.02
CA VAL A 241 10.02 -13.45 9.95
C VAL A 241 9.97 -14.70 9.08
N GLY A 242 10.67 -14.69 7.94
CA GLY A 242 10.84 -15.85 7.07
C GLY A 242 12.19 -16.56 7.29
N ALA A 243 12.24 -17.84 6.92
CA ALA A 243 13.40 -18.72 7.12
C ALA A 243 14.66 -18.35 6.31
N GLY A 244 14.52 -17.59 5.22
CA GLY A 244 15.65 -17.16 4.39
C GLY A 244 16.30 -18.26 3.58
N ARG A 245 15.54 -19.28 3.19
CA ARG A 245 16.07 -20.41 2.42
C ARG A 245 16.49 -19.96 1.03
N PHE A 246 17.75 -20.20 0.70
CA PHE A 246 18.26 -20.08 -0.65
C PHE A 246 19.45 -21.04 -0.81
N ASP A 247 19.31 -22.00 -1.71
CA ASP A 247 20.41 -22.85 -2.17
C ASP A 247 20.72 -22.53 -3.65
N PRO A 248 21.85 -21.89 -3.96
CA PRO A 248 22.25 -21.62 -5.34
C PRO A 248 22.32 -22.87 -6.22
N ALA A 249 22.68 -24.04 -5.66
CA ALA A 249 22.84 -25.27 -6.43
C ALA A 249 21.49 -25.87 -6.88
N GLU A 250 20.43 -25.60 -6.13
CA GLU A 250 19.09 -26.15 -6.40
C GLU A 250 18.14 -25.15 -7.10
N HIS A 251 18.38 -23.84 -6.95
CA HIS A 251 17.42 -22.81 -7.35
C HIS A 251 17.86 -21.93 -8.54
N LEU A 252 19.10 -22.07 -9.05
CA LEU A 252 19.56 -21.42 -10.28
C LEU A 252 19.27 -22.31 -11.50
N TYR A 253 18.09 -22.16 -12.08
CA TYR A 253 17.74 -22.86 -13.31
C TYR A 253 18.42 -22.20 -14.52
N ALA A 254 18.81 -22.99 -15.52
CA ALA A 254 19.37 -22.49 -16.79
C ALA A 254 20.59 -21.55 -16.62
N GLU A 255 21.52 -21.87 -15.71
CA GLU A 255 22.70 -21.04 -15.42
C GLU A 255 23.46 -20.61 -16.67
N LYS A 256 23.65 -21.52 -17.64
CA LYS A 256 24.36 -21.24 -18.88
C LYS A 256 23.67 -20.13 -19.68
N GLU A 257 22.36 -20.25 -19.86
CA GLU A 257 21.55 -19.27 -20.58
C GLU A 257 21.49 -17.93 -19.85
N ILE A 258 21.43 -17.93 -18.52
CA ILE A 258 21.48 -16.69 -17.72
C ILE A 258 22.84 -16.00 -17.89
N ARG A 259 23.94 -16.76 -17.86
CA ARG A 259 25.29 -16.23 -18.12
C ARG A 259 25.40 -15.58 -19.50
N GLU A 260 24.78 -16.18 -20.52
CA GLU A 260 24.73 -15.64 -21.88
C GLU A 260 23.84 -14.38 -21.98
N PHE A 261 22.77 -14.30 -21.19
CA PHE A 261 21.85 -13.16 -21.17
C PHE A 261 22.43 -11.92 -20.49
N LEU A 262 23.18 -12.10 -19.40
CA LEU A 262 23.72 -11.00 -18.61
C LEU A 262 24.83 -10.24 -19.36
N THR A 263 24.80 -8.92 -19.22
CA THR A 263 25.84 -7.98 -19.68
C THR A 263 26.73 -7.48 -18.53
N VAL A 264 26.53 -8.03 -17.34
CA VAL A 264 27.28 -7.75 -16.11
C VAL A 264 27.88 -9.07 -15.59
N PRO A 265 28.91 -9.02 -14.72
CA PRO A 265 29.49 -10.24 -14.15
C PRO A 265 28.42 -11.12 -13.49
N PHE A 266 28.49 -12.43 -13.71
CA PHE A 266 27.53 -13.38 -13.16
C PHE A 266 27.50 -13.36 -11.62
N ASP A 267 28.63 -13.05 -10.97
CA ASP A 267 28.70 -12.90 -9.52
C ASP A 267 27.74 -11.84 -8.97
N ASN A 268 27.38 -10.84 -9.77
CA ASN A 268 26.37 -9.85 -9.39
C ASN A 268 24.98 -10.48 -9.19
N LEU A 269 24.65 -11.55 -9.94
CA LEU A 269 23.41 -12.29 -9.77
C LEU A 269 23.40 -13.02 -8.42
N HIS A 270 24.50 -13.71 -8.10
CA HIS A 270 24.66 -14.36 -6.79
C HIS A 270 24.51 -13.37 -5.65
N GLU A 271 25.08 -12.18 -5.80
CA GLU A 271 24.96 -11.12 -4.79
C GLU A 271 23.52 -10.62 -4.65
N GLU A 272 22.79 -10.42 -5.74
CA GLU A 272 21.37 -10.03 -5.68
C GLU A 272 20.50 -11.15 -5.06
N CYS A 273 20.81 -12.43 -5.33
CA CYS A 273 20.14 -13.56 -4.67
C CYS A 273 20.41 -13.56 -3.16
N ARG A 274 21.66 -13.35 -2.72
CA ARG A 274 22.01 -13.24 -1.30
C ARG A 274 21.29 -12.06 -0.64
N ARG A 275 21.31 -10.88 -1.27
CA ARG A 275 20.60 -9.69 -0.77
C ARG A 275 19.09 -9.93 -0.65
N THR A 276 18.50 -10.66 -1.60
CA THR A 276 17.09 -11.05 -1.53
C THR A 276 16.84 -12.01 -0.36
N ALA A 277 17.71 -13.01 -0.14
CA ALA A 277 17.63 -13.95 0.97
C ALA A 277 17.76 -13.28 2.36
N LEU A 278 18.45 -12.14 2.44
CA LEU A 278 18.62 -11.35 3.66
C LEU A 278 17.36 -10.57 4.07
N ARG A 279 16.37 -10.37 3.19
CA ARG A 279 15.17 -9.60 3.55
C ARG A 279 14.44 -10.25 4.74
N PRO A 280 13.90 -9.48 5.72
CA PRO A 280 13.35 -10.03 6.97
C PRO A 280 12.23 -11.04 6.77
N ASN A 281 11.31 -10.75 5.84
CA ASN A 281 10.17 -11.61 5.50
C ASN A 281 10.50 -12.72 4.51
N MET A 282 11.72 -12.79 3.98
CA MET A 282 12.04 -13.76 2.95
C MET A 282 11.97 -15.17 3.53
N GLU A 283 11.03 -15.97 3.04
CA GLU A 283 10.87 -17.37 3.42
C GLU A 283 11.77 -18.25 2.56
N GLU A 284 11.69 -18.08 1.23
CA GLU A 284 12.39 -18.91 0.26
C GLU A 284 12.57 -18.23 -1.10
N LEU A 285 13.78 -18.30 -1.67
CA LEU A 285 14.05 -17.95 -3.07
C LEU A 285 13.86 -19.22 -3.91
N ALA A 286 12.61 -19.50 -4.25
CA ALA A 286 12.17 -20.73 -4.88
C ALA A 286 12.72 -20.95 -6.30
N GLY A 287 13.22 -19.90 -6.96
CA GLY A 287 13.88 -20.06 -8.25
C GLY A 287 14.35 -18.77 -8.89
N VAL A 288 15.39 -18.89 -9.70
CA VAL A 288 15.90 -17.84 -10.58
C VAL A 288 16.00 -18.42 -11.99
N ASP A 289 15.34 -17.79 -12.95
CA ASP A 289 15.28 -18.28 -14.33
C ASP A 289 14.99 -17.13 -15.32
N LEU A 290 15.10 -17.40 -16.63
CA LEU A 290 14.74 -16.48 -17.69
C LEU A 290 13.24 -16.55 -18.01
N VAL A 291 12.65 -15.42 -18.37
CA VAL A 291 11.29 -15.38 -18.91
C VAL A 291 11.24 -16.20 -20.21
N GLY A 292 10.36 -17.20 -20.23
CA GLY A 292 10.18 -18.11 -21.37
C GLY A 292 9.74 -17.38 -22.66
N GLY A 293 10.11 -17.95 -23.81
CA GLY A 293 9.76 -17.42 -25.13
C GLY A 293 10.83 -16.49 -25.72
N ASP A 294 10.89 -15.25 -25.23
CA ASP A 294 11.76 -14.19 -25.80
C ASP A 294 13.06 -13.95 -25.04
N LYS A 295 13.24 -14.60 -23.87
CA LYS A 295 14.37 -14.39 -22.96
C LYS A 295 14.62 -12.90 -22.68
N SER A 296 13.55 -12.14 -22.45
CA SER A 296 13.65 -10.68 -22.29
C SER A 296 14.06 -10.20 -20.90
N ALA A 297 13.97 -11.06 -19.87
CA ALA A 297 14.29 -10.73 -18.48
C ALA A 297 14.67 -11.98 -17.67
N ILE A 298 15.36 -11.79 -16.55
CA ILE A 298 15.49 -12.78 -15.47
C ILE A 298 14.35 -12.53 -14.48
N TYR A 299 13.76 -13.58 -13.92
CA TYR A 299 12.81 -13.45 -12.82
C TYR A 299 13.28 -14.21 -11.58
N PHE A 300 13.03 -13.62 -10.42
CA PHE A 300 13.24 -14.23 -9.11
C PHE A 300 11.87 -14.60 -8.57
N TRP A 301 11.64 -15.89 -8.33
CA TRP A 301 10.45 -16.38 -7.65
C TRP A 301 10.72 -16.44 -6.15
N THR A 302 10.02 -15.58 -5.41
CA THR A 302 10.19 -15.44 -3.96
C THR A 302 8.90 -15.76 -3.22
N THR A 303 9.02 -16.47 -2.11
CA THR A 303 7.98 -16.60 -1.09
C THR A 303 8.35 -15.71 0.08
N TYR A 304 7.45 -14.84 0.50
CA TYR A 304 7.60 -14.06 1.73
C TYR A 304 6.60 -14.52 2.79
N LYS A 305 7.02 -14.50 4.05
CA LYS A 305 6.19 -14.74 5.21
C LYS A 305 5.86 -13.42 5.91
N LEU A 306 4.58 -13.10 6.00
CA LEU A 306 4.06 -11.95 6.72
C LEU A 306 4.05 -12.25 8.23
N ARG A 307 4.04 -11.21 9.06
CA ARG A 307 4.07 -11.38 10.53
C ARG A 307 2.84 -12.10 11.10
N ASN A 308 1.72 -12.09 10.39
CA ASN A 308 0.55 -12.90 10.76
C ASN A 308 0.68 -14.39 10.39
N GLY A 309 1.83 -14.81 9.85
CA GLY A 309 2.12 -16.18 9.46
C GLY A 309 1.69 -16.57 8.05
N ARG A 310 0.96 -15.71 7.32
CA ARG A 310 0.59 -15.98 5.93
C ARG A 310 1.79 -15.87 5.00
N GLU A 311 1.87 -16.77 4.04
CA GLU A 311 2.84 -16.73 2.97
C GLU A 311 2.23 -16.09 1.70
N ILE A 312 3.06 -15.34 1.00
CA ILE A 312 2.72 -14.65 -0.25
C ILE A 312 3.81 -14.91 -1.29
N TYR A 313 3.41 -15.02 -2.54
CA TYR A 313 4.29 -15.34 -3.66
C TYR A 313 4.43 -14.12 -4.56
N HIS A 314 5.67 -13.74 -4.85
CA HIS A 314 5.94 -12.59 -5.70
C HIS A 314 7.13 -12.87 -6.63
N LYS A 315 7.03 -12.35 -7.85
CA LYS A 315 8.07 -12.44 -8.87
C LYS A 315 8.63 -11.06 -9.14
N ARG A 316 9.94 -10.90 -8.99
CA ARG A 316 10.66 -9.69 -9.41
C ARG A 316 11.36 -9.96 -10.72
N TYR A 317 11.32 -8.99 -11.63
CA TYR A 317 11.94 -9.11 -12.95
C TYR A 317 13.14 -8.18 -13.07
N PHE A 318 14.18 -8.65 -13.75
CA PHE A 318 15.45 -7.97 -13.91
C PHE A 318 15.88 -7.96 -15.37
N ASP A 319 16.44 -6.83 -15.80
CA ASP A 319 17.02 -6.71 -17.15
C ASP A 319 18.41 -7.36 -17.22
N ARG A 320 19.05 -7.28 -18.40
CA ARG A 320 20.39 -7.82 -18.65
C ARG A 320 21.52 -7.18 -17.83
N ARG A 321 21.25 -6.10 -17.10
CA ARG A 321 22.18 -5.41 -16.18
C ARG A 321 21.81 -5.65 -14.72
N LEU A 322 20.83 -6.51 -14.44
CA LEU A 322 20.23 -6.72 -13.12
C LEU A 322 19.53 -5.47 -12.55
N GLY A 323 19.06 -4.57 -13.41
CA GLY A 323 18.14 -3.51 -13.02
C GLY A 323 16.72 -4.06 -12.89
N LEU A 324 16.02 -3.71 -11.81
CA LEU A 324 14.60 -4.04 -11.64
C LEU A 324 13.77 -3.47 -12.79
N ILE A 325 12.96 -4.33 -13.40
CA ILE A 325 11.96 -3.95 -14.38
C ILE A 325 10.65 -3.81 -13.60
N ALA A 326 9.94 -2.70 -13.79
CA ALA A 326 8.60 -2.54 -13.22
C ALA A 326 7.73 -3.73 -13.65
N ASP A 327 6.94 -4.27 -12.71
CA ASP A 327 6.10 -5.43 -12.95
C ASP A 327 5.33 -5.26 -14.26
N ARG A 328 5.57 -6.18 -15.20
CA ARG A 328 4.76 -6.31 -16.41
C ARG A 328 3.40 -6.85 -15.95
N THR A 329 2.52 -5.99 -15.47
CA THR A 329 1.10 -6.32 -15.24
C THR A 329 0.45 -6.76 -16.53
#